data_AF-A0A2H8TV64-F1
#
_entry.id   AF-A0A2H8TV64-F1
#
_cell.length_a   1.000
_cell.length_b   1.000
_cell.length_c   1.000
_cell.angle_alpha   90.00
_cell.angle_beta   90.00
_cell.angle_gamma   90.00
#
_symmetry.space_group_name_H-M   'P 1'
#
loop_
_entity.id
_entity.type
_entity.pdbx_description
1 polymer ?
#
loop_
_entity_poly.entity_id
_entity_poly.type
_entity_poly.pdbx_seq_one_letter_code
_entity_poly.pdbx_strand_id
1 'polypeptide(L)'
;MFTKLAKQIIWQRCLHPSYVANPNVCVDNLLWLEHCTLQQNTPHIILTSSQLRTFIRIVDGCMVINIGQLIKHNSQKQAVSGTYGLIQIAPPKDGSWSTQNNISAEIVHI
;
A
#
# COMPACT_ATOMS: atom_id res chain seq x y z
N MET A 1 -7.95 5.46 -9.42
CA MET A 1 -8.73 4.88 -8.30
C MET A 1 -7.87 4.76 -7.03
N PHE A 2 -6.76 4.01 -7.04
CA PHE A 2 -5.90 3.85 -5.85
C PHE A 2 -5.25 5.11 -5.30
N THR A 3 -4.86 6.07 -6.15
CA THR A 3 -4.35 7.36 -5.64
C THR A 3 -5.37 8.06 -4.76
N LYS A 4 -6.66 7.98 -5.10
CA LYS A 4 -7.73 8.54 -4.25
C LYS A 4 -7.86 7.76 -2.95
N LEU A 5 -7.82 6.43 -2.99
CA LEU A 5 -7.86 5.59 -1.79
C LEU A 5 -6.66 5.87 -0.87
N ALA A 6 -5.46 5.97 -1.41
CA ALA A 6 -4.26 6.27 -0.64
C ALA A 6 -4.33 7.66 -0.01
N LYS A 7 -4.84 8.67 -0.73
CA LYS A 7 -5.14 9.98 -0.13
C LYS A 7 -6.12 9.86 1.02
N GLN A 8 -7.17 9.05 0.89
CA GLN A 8 -8.13 8.84 1.97
C GLN A 8 -7.50 8.14 3.17
N ILE A 9 -6.66 7.12 2.97
CA ILE A 9 -5.90 6.46 4.06
C ILE A 9 -5.04 7.47 4.82
N ILE A 10 -4.31 8.32 4.08
CA ILE A 10 -3.45 9.36 4.66
C ILE A 10 -4.28 10.40 5.43
N TRP A 11 -5.32 10.95 4.80
CA TRP A 11 -6.11 12.05 5.38
C TRP A 11 -6.99 11.59 6.54
N GLN A 12 -7.61 10.42 6.44
CA GLN A 12 -8.45 9.87 7.50
C GLN A 12 -7.63 9.20 8.60
N ARG A 13 -6.31 9.10 8.43
CA ARG A 13 -5.41 8.41 9.36
C ARG A 13 -5.94 7.03 9.74
N CYS A 14 -6.39 6.28 8.75
CA CYS A 14 -6.98 4.95 8.95
C CYS A 14 -6.58 4.05 7.80
N LEU A 15 -6.05 2.86 8.11
CA LEU A 15 -5.59 1.90 7.11
C LEU A 15 -6.73 1.39 6.22
N HIS A 16 -7.98 1.47 6.68
CA HIS A 16 -9.14 1.08 5.92
C HIS A 16 -10.32 2.04 6.21
N PRO A 17 -10.38 3.17 5.49
CA PRO A 17 -11.34 4.25 5.77
C PRO A 17 -12.80 3.92 5.43
N SER A 18 -13.07 2.78 4.78
CA SER A 18 -14.44 2.36 4.45
C SER A 18 -15.14 1.80 5.68
N TYR A 19 -16.06 2.58 6.26
CA TYR A 19 -16.91 2.17 7.38
C TYR A 19 -17.85 1.02 7.02
N VAL A 20 -18.26 0.93 5.75
CA VAL A 20 -18.91 -0.28 5.23
C VAL A 20 -17.80 -1.25 4.89
N ALA A 21 -17.36 -2.03 5.88
CA ALA A 21 -16.52 -3.19 5.61
C ALA A 21 -17.24 -4.04 4.56
N ASN A 22 -16.48 -4.52 3.57
CA ASN A 22 -16.99 -5.50 2.61
C ASN A 22 -17.74 -6.58 3.41
N PRO A 23 -18.99 -6.96 3.06
CA PRO A 23 -19.77 -7.92 3.85
C PRO A 23 -19.07 -9.28 4.02
N ASN A 24 -18.05 -9.55 3.20
CA ASN A 24 -17.21 -10.74 3.28
C ASN A 24 -15.99 -10.59 4.22
N VAL A 25 -15.83 -9.44 4.87
CA VAL A 25 -14.73 -9.14 5.80
C VAL A 25 -15.32 -8.83 7.17
N CYS A 26 -15.22 -9.79 8.08
CA CYS A 26 -15.59 -9.58 9.47
C CYS A 26 -14.60 -8.62 10.13
N VAL A 27 -15.11 -7.57 10.76
CA VAL A 27 -14.30 -6.58 11.48
C VAL A 27 -14.80 -6.48 12.92
N ASP A 28 -13.87 -6.61 13.87
CA ASP A 28 -14.11 -6.21 15.26
C ASP A 28 -13.91 -4.69 15.34
N ASN A 29 -14.99 -3.95 15.61
CA ASN A 29 -14.96 -2.49 15.59
C ASN A 29 -14.09 -1.88 16.69
N LEU A 30 -13.94 -2.55 17.83
CA LEU A 30 -13.14 -2.04 18.95
C LEU A 30 -11.66 -2.19 18.62
N LEU A 31 -11.25 -3.40 18.21
CA LEU A 31 -9.88 -3.67 17.79
C LEU A 31 -9.49 -2.86 16.55
N TRP A 32 -10.46 -2.58 15.67
CA TRP A 32 -10.25 -1.73 14.51
C TRP A 32 -9.89 -0.30 14.89
N LEU A 33 -10.67 0.32 15.77
CA LEU A 33 -10.43 1.69 16.21
C LEU A 33 -9.08 1.81 16.92
N GLU A 34 -8.70 0.77 17.68
CA GLU A 34 -7.45 0.73 18.42
C GLU A 34 -6.23 0.49 17.53
N HIS A 35 -6.33 -0.38 16.51
CA HIS A 35 -5.16 -0.88 15.78
C HIS A 35 -5.09 -0.51 14.29
N CYS A 36 -6.18 -0.02 13.68
CA CYS A 36 -6.20 0.38 12.28
C CYS A 36 -6.12 1.89 12.07
N THR A 37 -5.84 2.66 13.12
CA THR A 37 -5.55 4.09 13.05
C THR A 37 -4.07 4.33 12.80
N LEU A 38 -3.76 5.28 11.92
CA LEU A 38 -2.42 5.81 11.76
C LEU A 38 -2.18 6.83 12.87
N GLN A 39 -1.03 6.74 13.53
CA GLN A 39 -0.62 7.71 14.53
C GLN A 39 -0.35 9.10 13.90
N GLN A 40 0.27 10.01 14.64
CA GLN A 40 0.47 11.40 14.22
C GLN A 40 1.23 11.57 12.88
N ASN A 41 2.04 10.58 12.49
CA ASN A 41 2.90 10.65 11.31
C ASN A 41 2.27 9.99 10.08
N THR A 42 2.42 10.66 8.92
CA THR A 42 2.13 10.03 7.63
C THR A 42 3.22 8.99 7.34
N PRO A 43 2.86 7.76 6.95
CA PRO A 43 3.86 6.74 6.62
C PRO A 43 4.67 7.13 5.40
N HIS A 44 5.96 6.78 5.38
CA HIS A 44 6.82 6.96 4.21
C HIS A 44 6.42 6.05 3.04
N ILE A 45 5.94 4.84 3.36
CA ILE A 45 5.49 3.84 2.38
C ILE A 45 4.12 3.31 2.81
N ILE A 46 3.15 3.33 1.90
CA ILE A 46 1.92 2.53 2.01
C ILE A 46 2.06 1.36 1.04
N LEU A 47 2.16 0.17 1.60
CA LEU A 47 2.27 -1.07 0.85
C LEU A 47 0.94 -1.82 0.88
N THR A 48 0.43 -2.18 -0.29
CA THR A 48 -0.79 -2.99 -0.45
C THR A 48 -0.59 -4.12 -1.46
N SER A 49 -1.40 -5.17 -1.29
CA SER A 49 -1.56 -6.26 -2.24
C SER A 49 -3.03 -6.37 -2.61
N SER A 50 -3.31 -6.47 -3.91
CA SER A 50 -4.66 -6.62 -4.44
C SER A 50 -4.65 -7.30 -5.80
N GLN A 51 -5.83 -7.71 -6.27
CA GLN A 51 -6.03 -8.24 -7.63
C GLN A 51 -5.97 -7.16 -8.73
N LEU A 52 -5.92 -5.89 -8.33
CA LEU A 52 -5.87 -4.76 -9.25
C LEU A 52 -4.45 -4.61 -9.84
N ARG A 53 -4.34 -3.83 -10.92
CA ARG A 53 -3.06 -3.58 -11.60
C ARG A 53 -2.00 -3.05 -10.63
N THR A 54 -0.79 -3.56 -10.74
CA THR A 54 0.36 -3.14 -9.93
C THR A 54 0.76 -1.69 -10.24
N PHE A 55 1.26 -0.97 -9.25
CA PHE A 55 1.76 0.40 -9.43
C PHE A 55 2.67 0.84 -8.29
N ILE A 56 3.52 1.82 -8.56
CA ILE A 56 4.24 2.63 -7.58
C ILE A 56 3.93 4.10 -7.88
N ARG A 57 3.51 4.89 -6.88
CA ARG A 57 3.22 6.32 -7.03
C ARG A 57 3.55 7.09 -5.76
N ILE A 58 3.98 8.33 -5.91
CA ILE A 58 4.07 9.28 -4.79
C ILE A 58 2.73 10.00 -4.63
N VAL A 59 2.19 10.01 -3.41
CA VAL A 59 0.93 10.65 -3.03
C VAL A 59 1.15 11.39 -1.71
N ASP A 60 1.03 12.71 -1.72
CA ASP A 60 1.18 13.57 -0.53
C ASP A 60 2.46 13.25 0.29
N GLY A 61 3.59 13.03 -0.40
CA GLY A 61 4.88 12.69 0.21
C GLY A 61 5.07 11.23 0.62
N CYS A 62 4.05 10.38 0.45
CA CYS A 62 4.09 8.95 0.72
C CYS A 62 4.28 8.13 -0.57
N MET A 63 5.11 7.09 -0.54
CA MET A 63 5.23 6.12 -1.64
C MET A 63 4.17 5.04 -1.49
N VAL A 64 3.20 5.03 -2.40
CA VAL A 64 2.10 4.08 -2.42
C VAL A 64 2.41 3.00 -3.45
N ILE A 65 2.47 1.76 -2.99
CA ILE A 65 2.84 0.59 -3.79
C ILE A 65 1.72 -0.45 -3.73
N ASN A 66 1.18 -0.82 -4.88
CA ASN A 66 0.42 -2.07 -5.03
C ASN A 66 1.34 -3.09 -5.71
N ILE A 67 1.90 -4.01 -4.93
CA ILE A 67 2.81 -5.06 -5.43
C ILE A 67 2.04 -6.10 -6.26
N GLY A 68 0.72 -6.23 -6.06
CA GLY A 68 -0.06 -7.33 -6.61
C GLY A 68 0.08 -8.60 -5.78
N GLN A 69 -0.22 -9.75 -6.39
CA GLN A 69 -0.16 -11.06 -5.75
C GLN A 69 0.99 -11.87 -6.33
N LEU A 70 1.64 -12.68 -5.50
CA LEU A 70 2.74 -13.58 -5.90
C LEU A 70 2.28 -14.62 -6.93
N ILE A 71 1.07 -15.13 -6.75
CA ILE A 71 0.37 -16.03 -7.67
C ILE A 71 -0.98 -15.40 -7.99
N LYS A 72 -1.35 -15.40 -9.27
CA LYS A 72 -2.66 -14.91 -9.74
C LYS A 72 -3.46 -16.07 -10.30
N HIS A 73 -4.78 -15.91 -10.41
CA HIS A 73 -5.62 -16.84 -11.13
C HIS A 73 -6.13 -16.20 -12.41
N ASN A 74 -5.99 -16.91 -13.53
CA ASN A 74 -6.60 -16.49 -14.79
C ASN A 74 -8.13 -16.74 -14.77
N SER A 75 -8.83 -16.37 -15.85
CA SER A 75 -10.29 -16.59 -15.98
C SER A 75 -10.71 -18.06 -15.87
N GLN A 76 -9.78 -19.00 -16.06
CA GLN A 76 -9.99 -20.45 -15.94
C GLN A 76 -9.60 -20.98 -14.54
N LYS A 77 -9.37 -20.10 -13.56
CA LYS A 77 -8.93 -20.41 -12.19
C LYS A 77 -7.57 -21.13 -12.10
N GLN A 78 -6.77 -21.11 -13.16
CA GLN A 78 -5.43 -21.68 -13.14
C GLN A 78 -4.45 -20.69 -12.52
N ALA A 79 -3.56 -21.21 -11.67
CA ALA A 79 -2.48 -20.43 -11.09
C ALA A 79 -1.49 -19.99 -12.18
N VAL A 80 -1.17 -18.70 -12.21
CA VAL A 80 -0.18 -18.08 -13.10
C VAL A 80 0.76 -17.21 -12.30
N SER A 81 1.97 -16.99 -12.83
CA SER A 81 2.98 -16.14 -12.20
C SER A 81 2.43 -14.74 -11.90
N GLY A 82 2.74 -14.28 -10.69
CA GLY A 82 2.39 -12.96 -10.22
C GLY A 82 3.60 -12.04 -10.14
N THR A 83 3.66 -11.26 -9.06
CA THR A 83 4.64 -10.20 -8.90
C THR A 83 5.22 -10.09 -7.49
N TYR A 84 6.49 -9.75 -7.50
CA TYR A 84 7.42 -9.23 -6.51
C TYR A 84 7.42 -7.74 -6.18
N GLY A 85 7.89 -7.31 -5.01
CA GLY A 85 8.41 -5.94 -4.85
C GLY A 85 9.82 -5.94 -4.28
N LEU A 86 10.68 -5.08 -4.83
CA LEU A 86 11.99 -4.75 -4.29
C LEU A 86 11.96 -3.29 -3.84
N ILE A 87 12.34 -3.01 -2.59
CA ILE A 87 12.35 -1.66 -2.03
C ILE A 87 13.73 -1.42 -1.43
N GLN A 88 14.39 -0.36 -1.90
CA GLN A 88 15.67 0.10 -1.36
C GLN A 88 15.48 1.46 -0.70
N ILE A 89 15.92 1.56 0.55
CA ILE A 89 15.85 2.76 1.37
C ILE A 89 17.28 3.21 1.67
N ALA A 90 17.63 4.40 1.20
CA ALA A 90 18.90 5.05 1.46
C ALA A 90 18.79 5.95 2.71
N PRO A 91 19.89 6.09 3.48
CA PRO A 91 19.96 7.08 4.55
C PRO A 91 19.89 8.52 3.97
N PRO A 92 19.64 9.53 4.82
CA PRO A 92 19.75 10.93 4.43
C PRO A 92 21.13 11.24 3.85
N LYS A 93 21.19 12.07 2.81
CA LYS A 93 22.45 12.61 2.28
C LYS A 93 22.48 14.11 2.58
N ASP A 94 23.56 14.58 3.20
CA ASP A 94 23.76 15.99 3.57
C ASP A 94 22.65 16.54 4.48
N GLY A 95 22.12 15.71 5.38
CA GLY A 95 21.03 16.06 6.30
C GLY A 95 19.64 16.15 5.68
N SER A 96 19.51 15.92 4.37
CA SER A 96 18.22 15.91 3.67
C SER A 96 17.69 14.49 3.47
N TRP A 97 16.40 14.31 3.76
CA TRP A 97 15.69 13.05 3.51
C TRP A 97 14.29 13.32 2.96
N SER A 98 13.94 12.64 1.88
CA SER A 98 12.57 12.61 1.38
C SER A 98 12.24 11.24 0.80
N THR A 99 10.99 10.85 0.89
CA THR A 99 10.49 9.61 0.27
C THR A 99 10.88 9.52 -1.22
N GLN A 100 10.85 10.64 -1.94
CA GLN A 100 11.13 10.68 -3.38
C GLN A 100 12.61 10.48 -3.71
N ASN A 101 13.52 10.94 -2.85
CA ASN A 101 14.96 10.90 -3.13
C ASN A 101 15.65 9.71 -2.47
N ASN A 102 15.11 9.22 -1.36
CA ASN A 102 15.76 8.22 -0.52
C ASN A 102 15.10 6.85 -0.58
N ILE A 103 13.95 6.72 -1.25
CA ILE A 103 13.30 5.43 -1.46
C ILE A 103 13.20 5.17 -2.96
N SER A 104 13.66 4.00 -3.37
CA SER A 104 13.44 3.46 -4.71
C SER A 104 12.72 2.12 -4.59
N ALA A 105 11.85 1.82 -5.55
CA ALA A 105 11.09 0.59 -5.56
C ALA A 105 10.89 0.09 -6.98
N GLU A 106 10.82 -1.23 -7.13
CA GLU A 106 10.52 -1.92 -8.38
C GLU A 106 9.52 -3.05 -8.12
N ILE A 107 8.64 -3.30 -9.10
CA ILE A 107 7.75 -4.46 -9.11
C ILE A 107 8.26 -5.43 -10.16
N VAL A 108 8.61 -6.65 -9.73
CA VAL A 108 9.24 -7.67 -10.59
C VAL A 108 8.26 -8.79 -10.88
N HIS A 109 8.22 -9.29 -12.12
CA HIS A 109 7.45 -10.48 -12.49
C HIS A 109 8.23 -11.76 -12.18
N ILE A 110 7.54 -12.77 -11.65
CA ILE A 110 8.10 -14.09 -11.35
C ILE A 110 8.13 -14.95 -12.61
#